data_AF-A6IK22-F1
#
_entry.id   AF-A6IK22-F1
#
_cell.length_a   1.000
_cell.length_b   1.000
_cell.length_c   1.000
_cell.angle_alpha   90.00
_cell.angle_beta   90.00
_cell.angle_gamma   90.00
#
_symmetry.space_group_name_H-M   'P 1'
#
loop_
_entity.id
_entity.type
_entity.pdbx_description
1 polymer ?
#
loop_
_entity_poly.entity_id
_entity_poly.type
_entity_poly.pdbx_seq_one_letter_code
_entity_poly.pdbx_strand_id
1 'polypeptide(L)'
;MTNDRNRMAKPFIVLCSCRLSCVASCLSLLKHCVLMYSALPSFHAIVTPHQALLAEHLARSLPQELQELSRSILSEVESQKQHCPPLICEKSKPVPLKQFTPRLVKVLEFGRKQGSSKEEQERKRLIHKHKREFKGAVREIRKDNQFLARMQLSEIMERDAERKRKVKQLFNSLATQEGEWKALKRKKFKK
;
A
#
# COMPACT_ATOMS: atom_id res chain seq x y z
N MET A 1 -2.13 41.32 -104.42
CA MET A 1 -3.18 41.16 -103.40
C MET A 1 -2.91 39.87 -102.65
N THR A 2 -2.53 40.03 -101.39
CA THR A 2 -1.82 39.08 -100.53
C THR A 2 -2.78 38.06 -99.92
N ASN A 3 -2.42 36.78 -100.01
CA ASN A 3 -3.15 35.64 -99.46
C ASN A 3 -2.85 35.50 -97.95
N ASP A 4 -3.57 36.25 -97.12
CA ASP A 4 -3.53 36.17 -95.64
C ASP A 4 -4.38 35.02 -95.09
N ARG A 5 -3.98 33.76 -95.32
CA ARG A 5 -4.64 32.58 -94.71
C ARG A 5 -3.79 31.81 -93.69
N ASN A 6 -2.57 32.26 -93.40
CA ASN A 6 -1.59 31.50 -92.57
C ASN A 6 -1.34 32.04 -91.14
N ARG A 7 -2.18 32.94 -90.61
CA ARG A 7 -1.97 33.56 -89.28
C ARG A 7 -2.89 33.06 -88.15
N MET A 8 -4.00 32.39 -88.45
CA MET A 8 -5.01 32.03 -87.42
C MET A 8 -4.90 30.59 -86.88
N ALA A 9 -4.11 29.69 -87.49
CA ALA A 9 -3.89 28.33 -86.96
C ALA A 9 -2.79 28.27 -85.87
N LYS A 10 -1.88 29.25 -85.86
CA LYS A 10 -0.76 29.31 -84.91
C LYS A 10 -1.18 29.55 -83.46
N PRO A 11 -2.13 30.45 -83.11
CA PRO A 11 -2.51 30.64 -81.71
C PRO A 11 -3.22 29.42 -81.10
N PHE A 12 -3.96 28.64 -81.90
CA PHE A 12 -4.68 27.45 -81.40
C PHE A 12 -3.74 26.27 -81.10
N ILE A 13 -2.73 26.07 -81.95
CA ILE A 13 -1.68 25.05 -81.74
C ILE A 13 -0.76 25.44 -80.58
N VAL A 14 -0.41 26.73 -80.45
CA VAL A 14 0.39 27.27 -79.34
C VAL A 14 -0.36 27.18 -78.01
N LEU A 15 -1.67 27.47 -77.98
CA LEU A 15 -2.48 27.33 -76.77
C LEU A 15 -2.59 25.86 -76.32
N CYS A 16 -2.67 24.92 -77.26
CA CYS A 16 -2.72 23.49 -76.96
C CYS A 16 -1.37 22.98 -76.42
N SER A 17 -0.25 23.44 -76.99
CA SER A 17 1.10 23.07 -76.53
C SER A 17 1.47 23.70 -75.17
N CYS A 18 1.06 24.94 -74.89
CA CYS A 18 1.21 25.53 -73.56
C CYS A 18 0.39 24.77 -72.50
N ARG A 19 -0.86 24.39 -72.81
CA ARG A 19 -1.70 23.60 -71.89
C ARG A 19 -1.11 22.22 -71.60
N LEU A 20 -0.61 21.53 -72.62
CA LEU A 20 0.06 20.23 -72.46
C LEU A 20 1.37 20.38 -71.68
N SER A 21 2.15 21.44 -71.90
CA SER A 21 3.37 21.74 -71.14
C SER A 21 3.09 22.03 -69.67
N CYS A 22 2.01 22.78 -69.37
CA CYS A 22 1.56 22.99 -67.99
C CYS A 22 1.19 21.66 -67.31
N VAL A 23 0.42 20.80 -67.99
CA VAL A 23 0.03 19.49 -67.44
C VAL A 23 1.26 18.58 -67.23
N ALA A 24 2.19 18.56 -68.19
CA ALA A 24 3.46 17.83 -68.05
C ALA A 24 4.26 18.30 -66.83
N SER A 25 4.32 19.62 -66.61
CA SER A 25 5.00 20.22 -65.46
C SER A 25 4.29 19.91 -64.14
N CYS A 26 2.95 19.90 -64.12
CA CYS A 26 2.18 19.49 -62.96
C CYS A 26 2.40 18.01 -62.61
N LEU A 27 2.48 17.13 -63.62
CA LEU A 27 2.75 15.71 -63.42
C LEU A 27 4.19 15.46 -62.93
N SER A 28 5.18 16.20 -63.44
CA SER A 28 6.56 16.07 -62.97
C SER A 28 6.73 16.56 -61.53
N LEU A 29 6.01 17.62 -61.14
CA LEU A 29 5.94 18.09 -59.75
C LEU A 29 5.25 17.05 -58.86
N LEU A 30 4.13 16.48 -59.31
CA LEU A 30 3.41 15.45 -58.56
C LEU A 30 4.30 14.21 -58.32
N LYS A 31 5.08 13.79 -59.32
CA LYS A 31 6.07 12.73 -59.17
C LYS A 31 7.10 13.03 -58.08
N HIS A 32 7.64 14.26 -58.06
CA HIS A 32 8.56 14.68 -57.00
C HIS A 32 7.89 14.70 -55.62
N CYS A 33 6.65 15.16 -55.53
CA CYS A 33 5.88 15.15 -54.28
C CYS A 33 5.65 13.72 -53.77
N VAL A 34 5.35 12.76 -54.65
CA VAL A 34 5.17 11.35 -54.27
C VAL A 34 6.45 10.75 -53.67
N LEU A 35 7.61 11.08 -54.23
CA LEU A 35 8.90 10.63 -53.69
C LEU A 35 9.21 11.29 -52.33
N MET A 36 9.02 12.60 -52.23
CA MET A 36 9.33 13.38 -51.03
C MET A 36 8.42 13.05 -49.84
N TYR A 37 7.13 12.82 -50.09
CA TYR A 37 6.14 12.58 -49.03
C TYR A 37 5.98 11.12 -48.65
N SER A 38 6.67 10.19 -49.32
CA SER A 38 6.63 8.74 -49.04
C SER A 38 6.98 8.36 -47.58
N ALA A 39 7.74 9.20 -46.89
CA ALA A 39 8.14 8.98 -45.50
C ALA A 39 7.05 9.38 -44.48
N LEU A 40 5.98 10.08 -44.89
CA LEU A 40 4.95 10.51 -43.95
C LEU A 40 3.92 9.42 -43.68
N PRO A 41 3.47 9.27 -42.42
CA PRO A 41 2.43 8.31 -42.07
C PRO A 41 1.08 8.63 -42.72
N SER A 42 0.81 9.89 -43.05
CA SER A 42 -0.43 10.35 -43.70
C SER A 42 -0.37 10.36 -45.23
N PHE A 43 0.70 9.82 -45.83
CA PHE A 43 0.94 9.85 -47.27
C PHE A 43 -0.26 9.35 -48.10
N HIS A 44 -0.80 8.18 -47.75
CA HIS A 44 -1.88 7.56 -48.52
C HIS A 44 -3.14 8.44 -48.55
N ALA A 45 -3.50 9.07 -47.43
CA ALA A 45 -4.67 9.95 -47.34
C ALA A 45 -4.53 11.19 -48.24
N ILE A 46 -3.31 11.72 -48.38
CA ILE A 46 -3.02 12.89 -49.21
C ILE A 46 -3.06 12.51 -50.71
N VAL A 47 -2.56 11.33 -51.07
CA VAL A 47 -2.38 10.94 -52.48
C VAL A 47 -3.62 10.26 -53.08
N THR A 48 -4.53 9.72 -52.26
CA THR A 48 -5.79 9.09 -52.70
C THR A 48 -6.61 9.94 -53.69
N PRO A 49 -6.94 11.23 -53.45
CA PRO A 49 -7.71 12.02 -54.41
C PRO A 49 -6.94 12.27 -55.73
N HIS A 50 -5.62 12.35 -55.66
CA HIS A 50 -4.78 12.52 -56.84
C HIS A 50 -4.78 11.26 -57.70
N GLN A 51 -4.71 10.07 -57.09
CA GLN A 51 -4.83 8.80 -57.83
C GLN A 51 -6.18 8.69 -58.56
N ALA A 52 -7.28 9.04 -57.90
CA ALA A 52 -8.61 9.04 -58.51
C ALA A 52 -8.68 9.99 -59.71
N LEU A 53 -8.15 11.21 -59.58
CA LEU A 53 -8.10 12.19 -60.67
C LEU A 53 -7.21 11.73 -61.84
N LEU A 54 -6.05 11.13 -61.56
CA LEU A 54 -5.16 10.59 -62.59
C LEU A 54 -5.83 9.43 -63.35
N ALA A 55 -6.55 8.56 -62.64
CA ALA A 55 -7.24 7.40 -63.22
C ALA A 55 -8.45 7.81 -64.08
N GLU A 56 -9.26 8.77 -63.64
CA GLU A 56 -10.49 9.18 -64.35
C GLU A 56 -10.22 10.08 -65.56
N HIS A 57 -9.31 11.05 -65.43
CA HIS A 57 -9.19 12.11 -66.43
C HIS A 57 -8.01 11.95 -67.39
N LEU A 58 -6.89 11.38 -66.96
CA LEU A 58 -5.67 11.38 -67.78
C LEU A 58 -5.54 10.15 -68.69
N ALA A 59 -6.31 9.09 -68.43
CA ALA A 59 -6.32 7.89 -69.27
C ALA A 59 -6.98 8.11 -70.64
N ARG A 60 -7.84 9.14 -70.80
CA ARG A 60 -8.74 9.26 -71.95
C ARG A 60 -8.41 10.38 -72.93
N SER A 61 -7.62 11.39 -72.54
CA SER A 61 -7.48 12.63 -73.32
C SER A 61 -6.04 13.12 -73.55
N LEU A 62 -5.00 12.36 -73.18
CA LEU A 62 -3.60 12.81 -73.31
C LEU A 62 -2.74 12.03 -74.32
N PRO A 63 -1.68 12.66 -74.86
CA PRO A 63 -0.62 12.00 -75.64
C PRO A 63 0.07 10.87 -74.87
N GLN A 64 0.63 9.90 -75.60
CA GLN A 64 1.23 8.66 -75.05
C GLN A 64 2.29 8.92 -73.97
N GLU A 65 3.18 9.90 -74.17
CA GLU A 65 4.25 10.24 -73.21
C GLU A 65 3.70 10.66 -71.82
N LEU A 66 2.60 11.42 -71.80
CA LEU A 66 1.99 11.87 -70.56
C LEU A 66 1.15 10.76 -69.90
N GLN A 67 0.61 9.84 -70.69
CA GLN A 67 -0.02 8.63 -70.17
C GLN A 67 1.01 7.73 -69.47
N GLU A 68 2.20 7.54 -70.05
CA GLU A 68 3.29 6.77 -69.44
C GLU A 68 3.75 7.39 -68.12
N LEU A 69 3.90 8.72 -68.06
CA LEU A 69 4.23 9.43 -66.83
C LEU A 69 3.14 9.25 -65.76
N SER A 70 1.86 9.32 -66.12
CA SER A 70 0.76 9.09 -65.17
C SER A 70 0.75 7.66 -64.63
N ARG A 71 1.01 6.66 -65.49
CA ARG A 71 1.10 5.23 -65.09
C ARG A 71 2.29 4.98 -64.17
N SER A 72 3.44 5.60 -64.46
CA SER A 72 4.63 5.54 -63.60
C SER A 72 4.31 6.08 -62.20
N ILE A 73 3.60 7.21 -62.10
CA ILE A 73 3.21 7.79 -60.81
C ILE A 73 2.24 6.87 -60.06
N LEU A 74 1.22 6.32 -60.74
CA LEU A 74 0.27 5.40 -60.12
C LEU A 74 0.97 4.14 -59.56
N SER A 75 1.87 3.54 -60.35
CA SER A 75 2.66 2.38 -59.91
C SER A 75 3.59 2.71 -58.75
N GLU A 76 4.22 3.89 -58.74
CA GLU A 76 5.07 4.34 -57.63
C GLU A 76 4.25 4.49 -56.34
N VAL A 77 3.03 5.03 -56.41
CA VAL A 77 2.17 5.18 -55.22
C VAL A 77 1.64 3.82 -54.72
N GLU A 78 1.24 2.92 -55.61
CA GLU A 78 0.78 1.56 -55.24
C GLU A 78 1.89 0.70 -54.64
N SER A 79 3.14 0.91 -55.07
CA SER A 79 4.31 0.20 -54.53
C SER A 79 4.63 0.62 -53.09
N GLN A 80 4.14 1.78 -52.64
CA GLN A 80 4.39 2.29 -51.30
C GLN A 80 3.44 1.62 -50.30
N LYS A 81 4.02 0.98 -49.28
CA LYS A 81 3.27 0.30 -48.22
C LYS A 81 2.55 1.33 -47.35
N GLN A 82 1.24 1.12 -47.13
CA GLN A 82 0.47 1.91 -46.16
C GLN A 82 1.07 1.73 -44.76
N HIS A 83 1.54 2.82 -44.15
CA HIS A 83 2.10 2.82 -42.81
C HIS A 83 1.38 3.85 -41.93
N CYS A 84 0.20 3.48 -41.42
CA CYS A 84 -0.60 4.31 -40.52
C CYS A 84 -0.77 3.62 -39.15
N PRO A 85 0.25 3.62 -38.27
CA PRO A 85 0.08 3.11 -36.92
C PRO A 85 -0.94 4.00 -36.15
N PRO A 86 -1.76 3.42 -35.26
CA PRO A 86 -2.65 4.20 -34.42
C PRO A 86 -1.85 5.16 -33.54
N LEU A 87 -2.33 6.39 -33.38
CA LEU A 87 -1.70 7.38 -32.51
C LEU A 87 -1.77 6.89 -31.06
N ILE A 88 -0.63 6.82 -30.38
CA ILE A 88 -0.54 6.47 -28.96
C ILE A 88 -0.24 7.76 -28.20
N CYS A 89 -1.14 8.17 -27.29
CA CYS A 89 -0.88 9.30 -26.40
C CYS A 89 0.33 9.00 -25.51
N GLU A 90 1.19 10.00 -25.31
CA GLU A 90 2.35 9.87 -24.44
C GLU A 90 1.92 9.49 -23.02
N LYS A 91 2.33 8.31 -22.55
CA LYS A 91 2.09 7.85 -21.18
C LYS A 91 3.25 8.32 -20.30
N SER A 92 2.95 9.05 -19.24
CA SER A 92 3.96 9.42 -18.25
C SER A 92 4.42 8.20 -17.44
N LYS A 93 5.69 8.22 -17.01
CA LYS A 93 6.23 7.15 -16.16
C LYS A 93 5.60 7.23 -14.76
N PRO A 94 5.26 6.10 -14.13
CA PRO A 94 4.70 6.11 -12.78
C PRO A 94 5.71 6.67 -11.77
N VAL A 95 5.22 7.45 -10.80
CA VAL A 95 6.05 8.04 -9.75
C VAL A 95 6.51 6.95 -8.77
N PRO A 96 7.81 6.85 -8.44
CA PRO A 96 8.30 5.88 -7.46
C PRO A 96 7.70 6.08 -6.07
N LEU A 97 7.54 4.98 -5.32
CA LEU A 97 7.09 5.01 -3.94
C LEU A 97 8.08 5.78 -3.05
N LYS A 98 7.55 6.54 -2.09
CA LYS A 98 8.35 7.27 -1.11
C LYS A 98 9.02 6.28 -0.15
N GLN A 99 10.35 6.29 -0.10
CA GLN A 99 11.14 5.49 0.83
C GLN A 99 11.37 6.28 2.12
N PHE A 100 11.05 5.68 3.27
CA PHE A 100 11.32 6.26 4.60
C PHE A 100 12.52 5.58 5.24
N THR A 101 13.39 6.36 5.88
CA THR A 101 14.53 5.84 6.61
C THR A 101 14.09 5.34 8.00
N PRO A 102 14.46 4.11 8.40
CA PRO A 102 14.12 3.60 9.71
C PRO A 102 14.89 4.34 10.80
N ARG A 103 14.22 4.67 11.91
CA ARG A 103 14.84 5.29 13.08
C ARG A 103 15.57 4.23 13.91
N LEU A 104 16.84 4.01 13.60
CA LEU A 104 17.70 3.10 14.35
C LEU A 104 18.26 3.80 15.60
N VAL A 105 18.11 3.17 16.76
CA VAL A 105 18.74 3.61 18.01
C VAL A 105 19.83 2.59 18.36
N LYS A 106 21.08 3.06 18.48
CA LYS A 106 22.22 2.22 18.91
C LYS A 106 22.05 1.87 20.40
N VAL A 107 21.50 0.69 20.68
CA VAL A 107 21.38 0.16 22.04
C VAL A 107 22.75 -0.35 22.48
N LEU A 108 23.46 0.42 23.31
CA LEU A 108 24.77 0.04 23.86
C LEU A 108 24.66 -0.86 25.10
N GLU A 109 23.50 -0.85 25.78
CA GLU A 109 23.27 -1.67 26.98
C GLU A 109 21.87 -2.30 26.94
N PHE A 110 21.81 -3.62 26.94
CA PHE A 110 20.55 -4.37 27.05
C PHE A 110 19.92 -4.16 28.44
N GLY A 111 18.65 -3.73 28.47
CA GLY A 111 17.87 -3.58 29.71
C GLY A 111 17.69 -2.15 30.21
N ARG A 112 18.44 -1.17 29.69
CA ARG A 112 18.17 0.26 29.95
C ARG A 112 17.07 0.75 29.00
N LYS A 113 15.99 1.30 29.57
CA LYS A 113 14.93 1.95 28.79
C LYS A 113 15.47 3.26 28.22
N GLN A 114 15.79 3.29 26.92
CA GLN A 114 16.14 4.51 26.19
C GLN A 114 14.87 5.24 25.72
N GLY A 115 14.94 6.57 25.62
CA GLY A 115 13.93 7.39 24.94
C GLY A 115 13.01 8.25 25.82
N SER A 116 13.18 8.26 27.15
CA SER A 116 12.47 9.20 28.04
C SER A 116 13.38 10.32 28.52
N SER A 117 12.81 11.49 28.78
CA SER A 117 13.52 12.58 29.48
C SER A 117 14.05 12.10 30.84
N LYS A 118 15.13 12.73 31.32
CA LYS A 118 15.75 12.41 32.62
C LYS A 118 14.72 12.46 33.76
N GLU A 119 13.86 13.47 33.74
CA GLU A 119 12.80 13.65 34.74
C GLU A 119 11.79 12.50 34.76
N GLU A 120 11.36 12.02 33.59
CA GLU A 120 10.43 10.89 33.51
C GLU A 120 11.07 9.60 34.02
N GLN A 121 12.36 9.40 33.75
CA GLN A 121 13.10 8.24 34.22
C GLN A 121 13.23 8.26 35.75
N GLU A 122 13.50 9.42 36.34
CA GLU A 122 13.54 9.60 37.78
C GLU A 122 12.17 9.38 38.43
N ARG A 123 11.10 9.96 37.87
CA ARG A 123 9.73 9.69 38.34
C ARG A 123 9.41 8.20 38.34
N LYS A 124 9.72 7.49 37.24
CA LYS A 124 9.51 6.03 37.16
C LYS A 124 10.34 5.27 38.20
N ARG A 125 11.59 5.67 38.43
CA ARG A 125 12.47 5.08 39.45
C ARG A 125 11.90 5.27 40.85
N LEU A 126 11.42 6.47 41.18
CA LEU A 126 10.80 6.79 42.47
C LEU A 126 9.52 6.00 42.71
N ILE A 127 8.63 5.93 41.71
CA ILE A 127 7.40 5.13 41.78
C ILE A 127 7.73 3.65 42.00
N HIS A 128 8.73 3.12 41.30
CA HIS A 128 9.14 1.72 41.45
C HIS A 128 9.68 1.44 42.86
N LYS A 129 10.55 2.31 43.38
CA LYS A 129 11.06 2.23 44.75
C LYS A 129 9.91 2.25 45.77
N HIS A 130 9.03 3.25 45.68
CA HIS A 130 7.88 3.37 46.58
C HIS A 130 7.00 2.10 46.58
N LYS A 131 6.65 1.57 45.39
CA LYS A 131 5.85 0.34 45.29
C LYS A 131 6.56 -0.88 45.86
N ARG A 132 7.89 -0.96 45.74
CA ARG A 132 8.67 -2.07 46.29
C ARG A 132 8.70 -2.02 47.81
N GLU A 133 9.02 -0.86 48.38
CA GLU A 133 9.05 -0.67 49.84
C GLU A 133 7.66 -0.88 50.47
N PHE A 134 6.62 -0.29 49.87
CA PHE A 134 5.25 -0.46 50.35
C PHE A 134 4.80 -1.93 50.34
N LYS A 135 5.12 -2.68 49.28
CA LYS A 135 4.84 -4.12 49.23
C LYS A 135 5.63 -4.91 50.28
N GLY A 136 6.86 -4.49 50.59
CA GLY A 136 7.67 -5.09 51.65
C GLY A 136 7.02 -4.86 53.02
N ALA A 137 6.72 -3.61 53.36
CA ALA A 137 6.10 -3.26 54.64
C ALA A 137 4.77 -3.99 54.88
N VAL A 138 3.90 -4.04 53.86
CA VAL A 138 2.62 -4.78 53.97
C VAL A 138 2.83 -6.28 54.17
N ARG A 139 3.89 -6.87 53.60
CA ARG A 139 4.20 -8.30 53.80
C ARG A 139 4.64 -8.58 55.24
N GLU A 140 5.47 -7.73 55.81
CA GLU A 140 5.92 -7.90 57.20
C GLU A 140 4.76 -7.72 58.18
N ILE A 141 3.93 -6.68 58.03
CA ILE A 141 2.72 -6.49 58.85
C ILE A 141 1.81 -7.71 58.84
N ARG A 142 1.65 -8.36 57.67
CA ARG A 142 0.83 -9.59 57.57
C ARG A 142 1.45 -10.77 58.32
N LYS A 143 2.79 -10.91 58.28
CA LYS A 143 3.48 -11.96 59.03
C LYS A 143 3.37 -11.72 60.54
N ASP A 144 3.54 -10.47 60.97
CA ASP A 144 3.43 -10.09 62.38
C ASP A 144 2.02 -10.35 62.91
N ASN A 145 0.99 -9.96 62.15
CA ASN A 145 -0.40 -10.26 62.50
C ASN A 145 -0.67 -11.76 62.60
N GLN A 146 -0.12 -12.56 61.68
CA GLN A 146 -0.25 -14.02 61.74
C GLN A 146 0.47 -14.61 62.96
N PHE A 147 1.64 -14.08 63.30
CA PHE A 147 2.38 -14.50 64.48
C PHE A 147 1.62 -14.18 65.77
N LEU A 148 1.14 -12.94 65.91
CA LEU A 148 0.33 -12.51 67.06
C LEU A 148 -0.94 -13.35 67.20
N ALA A 149 -1.65 -13.63 66.11
CA ALA A 149 -2.84 -14.47 66.13
C ALA A 149 -2.53 -15.90 66.63
N ARG A 150 -1.41 -16.49 66.19
CA ARG A 150 -0.98 -17.83 66.66
C ARG A 150 -0.64 -17.80 68.15
N MET A 151 0.09 -16.78 68.60
CA MET A 151 0.51 -16.65 69.99
C MET A 151 -0.69 -16.46 70.93
N GLN A 152 -1.62 -15.58 70.57
CA GLN A 152 -2.87 -15.37 71.30
C GLN A 152 -3.70 -16.66 71.37
N LEU A 153 -3.78 -17.41 70.27
CA LEU A 153 -4.49 -18.69 70.24
C LEU A 153 -3.85 -19.70 71.19
N SER A 154 -2.51 -19.84 71.19
CA SER A 154 -1.82 -20.73 72.13
C SER A 154 -2.07 -20.36 73.58
N GLU A 155 -2.01 -19.07 73.93
CA GLU A 155 -2.28 -18.59 75.29
C GLU A 155 -3.72 -18.86 75.74
N ILE A 156 -4.70 -18.69 74.83
CA ILE A 156 -6.10 -19.02 75.13
C ILE A 156 -6.25 -20.53 75.35
N MET A 157 -5.68 -21.35 74.48
CA MET A 157 -5.75 -22.81 74.60
C MET A 157 -5.12 -23.32 75.89
N GLU A 158 -3.98 -22.76 76.30
CA GLU A 158 -3.31 -23.11 77.55
C GLU A 158 -4.16 -22.73 78.77
N ARG A 159 -4.65 -21.48 78.83
CA ARG A 159 -5.55 -21.03 79.90
C ARG A 159 -6.82 -21.88 80.01
N ASP A 160 -7.43 -22.22 78.88
CA ASP A 160 -8.61 -23.09 78.85
C ASP A 160 -8.30 -24.52 79.30
N ALA A 161 -7.13 -25.06 78.92
CA ALA A 161 -6.68 -26.38 79.36
C ALA A 161 -6.45 -26.41 80.88
N GLU A 162 -5.80 -25.39 81.44
CA GLU A 162 -5.62 -25.25 82.88
C GLU A 162 -6.95 -25.12 83.62
N ARG A 163 -7.85 -24.27 83.13
CA ARG A 163 -9.19 -24.10 83.71
C ARG A 163 -9.96 -25.42 83.70
N LYS A 164 -9.97 -26.14 82.58
CA LYS A 164 -10.62 -27.46 82.47
C LYS A 164 -10.02 -28.48 83.43
N ARG A 165 -8.69 -28.50 83.59
CA ARG A 165 -8.00 -29.36 84.57
C ARG A 165 -8.44 -29.06 86.01
N LYS A 166 -8.46 -27.79 86.41
CA LYS A 166 -8.91 -27.35 87.75
C LYS A 166 -10.37 -27.71 87.99
N VAL A 167 -11.25 -27.45 87.02
CA VAL A 167 -12.67 -27.81 87.10
C VAL A 167 -12.84 -29.33 87.27
N LYS A 168 -12.12 -30.14 86.50
CA LYS A 168 -12.16 -31.61 86.62
C LYS A 168 -11.69 -32.08 88.00
N GLN A 169 -10.64 -31.48 88.56
CA GLN A 169 -10.18 -31.80 89.92
C GLN A 169 -11.25 -31.47 90.98
N LEU A 170 -11.92 -30.32 90.88
CA LEU A 170 -13.00 -29.93 91.79
C LEU A 170 -14.19 -30.89 91.70
N PHE A 171 -14.64 -31.24 90.48
CA PHE A 171 -15.72 -32.20 90.28
C PHE A 171 -15.37 -33.59 90.82
N ASN A 172 -14.14 -34.05 90.63
CA ASN A 172 -13.67 -35.32 91.19
C ASN A 172 -13.69 -35.29 92.73
N SER A 173 -13.23 -34.20 93.34
CA SER A 173 -13.26 -34.01 94.80
C SER A 173 -14.69 -34.06 95.35
N LEU A 174 -15.62 -33.34 94.69
CA LEU A 174 -17.03 -33.32 95.05
C LEU A 174 -17.68 -34.71 94.93
N ALA A 175 -17.37 -35.45 93.86
CA ALA A 175 -17.83 -36.83 93.68
C ALA A 175 -17.32 -37.77 94.78
N THR A 176 -16.06 -37.62 95.22
CA THR A 176 -15.51 -38.37 96.35
C THR A 176 -16.26 -38.07 97.65
N GLN A 177 -16.49 -36.80 97.97
CA GLN A 177 -17.25 -36.38 99.15
C GLN A 177 -18.68 -36.95 99.15
N GLU A 178 -19.38 -36.90 98.02
CA GLU A 178 -20.69 -37.53 97.89
C GLU A 178 -20.65 -39.04 98.12
N GLY A 179 -19.60 -39.71 97.61
CA GLY A 179 -19.36 -41.13 97.81
C GLY A 179 -19.15 -41.48 99.30
N GLU A 180 -18.30 -40.72 99.99
CA GLU A 180 -18.06 -40.85 101.43
C GLU A 180 -19.33 -40.61 102.25
N TRP A 181 -20.10 -39.57 101.92
CA TRP A 181 -21.37 -39.27 102.58
C TRP A 181 -22.40 -40.40 102.39
N LYS A 182 -22.51 -40.95 101.17
CA LYS A 182 -23.38 -42.11 100.90
C LYS A 182 -22.92 -43.35 101.68
N ALA A 183 -21.62 -43.58 101.81
CA ALA A 183 -21.06 -44.68 102.59
C ALA A 183 -21.34 -44.53 104.10
N LEU A 184 -21.16 -43.33 104.65
CA LEU A 184 -21.51 -43.00 106.04
C LEU A 184 -23.00 -43.22 106.30
N LYS A 185 -23.87 -42.75 105.39
CA LYS A 185 -25.32 -42.96 105.48
C LYS A 185 -25.66 -44.45 105.54
N ARG A 186 -25.08 -45.28 104.65
CA ARG A 186 -25.29 -46.75 104.67
C ARG A 186 -24.85 -47.41 105.96
N LYS A 187 -23.72 -46.99 106.55
CA LYS A 187 -23.23 -47.50 107.84
C LYS A 187 -24.16 -47.14 108.99
N LYS A 188 -24.75 -45.93 108.99
CA LYS A 188 -25.71 -45.49 110.03
C LYS A 188 -26.98 -46.34 110.07
N PHE A 189 -27.47 -46.81 108.91
CA PHE A 189 -28.65 -47.68 108.81
C PHE A 189 -28.37 -49.18 109.03
N LYS A 190 -27.11 -49.58 109.29
CA LYS A 190 -26.70 -50.97 109.52
C LYS A 190 -26.57 -51.34 111.01
N LYS A 191 -27.12 -50.51 111.91
CA LYS A 191 -27.27 -50.80 113.33
C LYS A 191 -28.67 -51.31 113.63
#